data_AF-A0A5C9E071-F1
#
_entry.id   AF-A0A5C9E071-F1
#
_cell.length_a   1.000
_cell.length_b   1.000
_cell.length_c   1.000
_cell.angle_alpha   90.00
_cell.angle_beta   90.00
_cell.angle_gamma   90.00
#
_symmetry.space_group_name_H-M   'P 1'
#
loop_
_entity.id
_entity.type
_entity.pdbx_description
1 polymer ?
#
loop_
_entity_poly.entity_id
_entity_poly.type
_entity_poly.pdbx_seq_one_letter_code
_entity_poly.pdbx_strand_id
1 'polypeptide(L)'
;MQNNWERKHPTKESPHHLRKKERFLDALWRKVRRVDREIARLVAYRTTWFCEEHGVKTLFFENLKSYKPPKGWVAGTLSWKLSTNLWAKILDTTTYMRQQLGHKYGGVWTVNPAYTSQDCHACGERGIRVEKQGARTKRPGGEYFYCPHCESELHADVNAARNIIDVYQSSTVAGRTA
;
A
#
# COMPACT_ATOMS: atom_id res chain seq x y z
N MET A 1 6.85 -7.72 24.48
CA MET A 1 5.91 -8.84 24.24
C MET A 1 6.53 -10.04 24.93
N GLN A 2 5.93 -10.55 26.01
CA GLN A 2 6.54 -11.64 26.79
C GLN A 2 6.47 -12.97 26.05
N ASN A 3 7.60 -13.69 26.01
CA ASN A 3 7.69 -15.02 25.41
C ASN A 3 6.95 -16.06 26.28
N ASN A 4 6.70 -17.27 25.77
CA ASN A 4 5.95 -18.32 26.50
C ASN A 4 6.66 -18.74 27.80
N TRP A 5 8.00 -18.76 27.80
CA TRP A 5 8.79 -19.12 28.98
C TRP A 5 8.64 -18.08 30.09
N GLU A 6 8.72 -16.79 29.75
CA GLU A 6 8.54 -15.66 30.68
C GLU A 6 7.15 -15.65 31.30
N ARG A 7 6.12 -16.01 30.53
CA ARG A 7 4.75 -16.15 31.07
C ARG A 7 4.63 -17.28 32.07
N LYS A 8 5.33 -18.40 31.84
CA LYS A 8 5.33 -19.56 32.73
C LYS A 8 6.24 -19.38 33.95
N HIS A 9 7.23 -18.50 33.86
CA HIS A 9 8.25 -18.28 34.89
C HIS A 9 8.52 -16.78 35.10
N PRO A 10 7.53 -16.01 35.58
CA PRO A 10 7.61 -14.54 35.61
C PRO A 10 8.71 -14.00 36.53
N THR A 11 9.13 -14.77 37.53
CA THR A 11 10.15 -14.37 38.52
C THR A 11 11.55 -14.91 38.22
N LYS A 12 11.70 -15.73 37.16
CA LYS A 12 13.00 -16.34 36.81
C LYS A 12 13.57 -15.67 35.56
N GLU A 13 14.89 -15.59 35.46
CA GLU A 13 15.55 -15.10 34.26
C GLU A 13 15.49 -16.14 33.12
N SER A 14 15.14 -15.71 31.91
CA SER A 14 15.10 -16.56 30.72
C SER A 14 16.42 -17.28 30.50
N PRO A 15 16.46 -18.62 30.29
CA PRO A 15 17.67 -19.37 30.03
C PRO A 15 18.55 -18.75 28.95
N HIS A 16 19.89 -18.86 29.10
CA HIS A 16 20.86 -18.27 28.16
C HIS A 16 20.59 -18.61 26.68
N HIS A 17 20.18 -19.84 26.38
CA HIS A 17 19.87 -20.26 25.01
C HIS A 17 18.64 -19.55 24.42
N LEU A 18 17.63 -19.22 25.23
CA LEU A 18 16.47 -18.43 24.80
C LEU A 18 16.88 -16.98 24.56
N ARG A 19 17.62 -16.37 25.50
CA ARG A 19 18.14 -15.00 25.34
C ARG A 19 19.01 -14.86 24.07
N LYS A 20 19.82 -15.88 23.75
CA LYS A 20 20.61 -15.93 22.52
C LYS A 20 19.72 -15.92 21.27
N LYS A 21 18.62 -16.68 21.26
CA LYS A 21 17.64 -16.69 20.16
C LYS A 21 16.92 -15.34 20.03
N GLU A 22 16.54 -14.71 21.14
CA GLU A 22 15.91 -13.38 21.13
C GLU A 22 16.81 -12.32 20.51
N ARG A 23 18.07 -12.23 20.96
CA ARG A 23 19.06 -11.32 20.37
C ARG A 23 19.24 -11.54 18.87
N PHE A 24 19.21 -12.80 18.42
CA PHE A 24 19.27 -13.15 17.01
C PHE A 24 18.04 -12.65 16.24
N LEU A 25 16.83 -12.89 16.77
CA LEU A 25 15.57 -12.41 16.19
C LEU A 25 15.55 -10.87 16.13
N ASP A 26 16.02 -10.18 17.17
CA ASP A 26 16.13 -8.72 17.19
C ASP A 26 17.10 -8.18 16.14
N ALA A 27 18.24 -8.86 15.95
CA ALA A 27 19.18 -8.53 14.90
C ALA A 27 18.56 -8.70 13.50
N LEU A 28 17.83 -9.80 13.29
CA LEU A 28 17.10 -10.04 12.04
C LEU A 28 16.05 -8.95 11.79
N TRP A 29 15.24 -8.60 12.80
CA TRP A 29 14.25 -7.53 12.71
C TRP A 29 14.86 -6.15 12.47
N ARG A 30 16.06 -5.88 13.01
CA ARG A 30 16.80 -4.66 12.68
C ARG A 30 17.23 -4.63 11.21
N LYS A 31 17.63 -5.77 10.64
CA LYS A 31 17.97 -5.90 9.22
C LYS A 31 16.73 -5.66 8.34
N VAL A 32 15.61 -6.33 8.63
CA VAL A 32 14.33 -6.12 7.92
C VAL A 32 13.93 -4.64 7.95
N ARG A 33 13.92 -4.00 9.13
CA ARG A 33 13.60 -2.58 9.26
C ARG A 33 14.57 -1.65 8.51
N ARG A 34 15.82 -2.05 8.32
CA ARG A 34 16.79 -1.29 7.51
C ARG A 34 16.45 -1.40 6.04
N VAL A 35 16.18 -2.60 5.55
CA VAL A 35 15.77 -2.85 4.16
C VAL A 35 14.47 -2.11 3.84
N ASP A 36 13.46 -2.19 4.70
CA ASP A 36 12.20 -1.44 4.50
C ASP A 36 12.42 0.07 4.36
N ARG A 37 13.31 0.65 5.18
CA ARG A 37 13.62 2.08 5.13
C ARG A 37 14.34 2.45 3.84
N GLU A 38 15.21 1.58 3.36
CA GLU A 38 15.91 1.79 2.10
C GLU A 38 14.95 1.75 0.91
N ILE A 39 14.10 0.72 0.86
CA ILE A 39 13.06 0.61 -0.16
C ILE A 39 12.14 1.83 -0.13
N ALA A 40 11.66 2.22 1.06
CA ALA A 40 10.80 3.38 1.21
C ALA A 40 11.44 4.67 0.69
N ARG A 41 12.73 4.89 0.96
CA ARG A 41 13.47 6.06 0.45
C ARG A 41 13.64 6.03 -1.05
N LEU A 42 14.02 4.90 -1.63
CA LEU A 42 14.22 4.78 -3.08
C LEU A 42 12.92 5.02 -3.84
N VAL A 43 11.82 4.42 -3.37
CA VAL A 43 10.49 4.63 -3.95
C VAL A 43 10.06 6.09 -3.79
N ALA A 44 10.16 6.65 -2.58
CA ALA A 44 9.80 8.04 -2.33
C ALA A 44 10.61 9.01 -3.17
N TYR A 45 11.93 8.81 -3.30
CA TYR A 45 12.81 9.63 -4.12
C TYR A 45 12.37 9.62 -5.58
N ARG A 46 12.19 8.41 -6.16
CA ARG A 46 11.77 8.27 -7.55
C ARG A 46 10.39 8.87 -7.81
N THR A 47 9.43 8.62 -6.93
CA THR A 47 8.08 9.20 -7.03
C THR A 47 8.13 10.72 -6.94
N THR A 48 8.91 11.27 -5.99
CA THR A 48 8.99 12.71 -5.78
C THR A 48 9.58 13.38 -7.01
N TRP A 49 10.70 12.90 -7.55
CA TRP A 49 11.35 13.55 -8.68
C TRP A 49 10.57 13.40 -9.98
N PHE A 50 9.93 12.24 -10.19
CA PHE A 50 8.98 12.09 -11.29
C PHE A 50 7.88 13.18 -11.22
N CYS A 51 7.36 13.46 -10.02
CA CYS A 51 6.36 14.50 -9.86
C CYS A 51 6.91 15.90 -10.13
N GLU A 52 8.11 16.22 -9.66
CA GLU A 52 8.72 17.53 -9.93
C GLU A 52 9.02 17.74 -11.41
N GLU A 53 9.59 16.73 -12.09
CA GLU A 53 9.87 16.74 -13.52
C GLU A 53 8.62 16.99 -14.37
N HIS A 54 7.48 16.44 -13.93
CA HIS A 54 6.19 16.58 -14.61
C HIS A 54 5.30 17.70 -14.05
N GLY A 55 5.78 18.50 -13.10
CA GLY A 55 5.01 19.60 -12.50
C GLY A 55 3.75 19.14 -11.73
N VAL A 56 3.74 17.91 -11.24
CA VAL A 56 2.63 17.32 -10.47
C VAL A 56 2.57 17.98 -9.10
N LYS A 57 1.50 18.73 -8.85
CA LYS A 57 1.27 19.42 -7.57
C LYS A 57 0.70 18.48 -6.50
N THR A 58 -0.17 17.57 -6.94
CA THR A 58 -0.97 16.73 -6.04
C THR A 58 -0.84 15.26 -6.39
N LEU A 59 -0.55 14.44 -5.39
CA LEU A 59 -0.46 12.99 -5.44
C LEU A 59 -1.60 12.36 -4.66
N PHE A 60 -2.16 11.28 -5.20
CA PHE A 60 -3.22 10.50 -4.56
C PHE A 60 -2.75 9.07 -4.34
N PHE A 61 -2.91 8.58 -3.12
CA PHE A 61 -2.63 7.20 -2.73
C PHE A 61 -3.87 6.52 -2.18
N GLU A 62 -3.91 5.20 -2.21
CA GLU A 62 -4.93 4.44 -1.49
C GLU A 62 -4.69 4.46 0.03
N ASN A 63 -5.76 4.70 0.80
CA ASN A 63 -5.73 4.57 2.24
C ASN A 63 -5.91 3.10 2.67
N LEU A 64 -4.80 2.38 2.72
CA LEU A 64 -4.78 0.96 3.11
C LEU A 64 -4.77 0.74 4.63
N LYS A 65 -4.92 1.78 5.47
CA LYS A 65 -4.84 1.66 6.95
C LYS A 65 -5.93 0.75 7.55
N SER A 66 -7.10 0.68 6.91
CA SER A 66 -8.24 -0.13 7.36
C SER A 66 -8.34 -1.49 6.69
N TYR A 67 -7.47 -1.79 5.73
CA TYR A 67 -7.43 -3.09 5.07
C TYR A 67 -7.08 -4.16 6.10
N LYS A 68 -7.76 -5.32 6.07
CA LYS A 68 -7.51 -6.42 7.01
C LYS A 68 -7.19 -7.68 6.20
N PRO A 69 -6.31 -8.57 6.71
CA PRO A 69 -6.13 -9.87 6.08
C PRO A 69 -7.48 -10.63 6.08
N PRO A 70 -7.75 -11.46 5.07
CA PRO A 70 -8.94 -12.31 5.05
C PRO A 70 -9.03 -13.15 6.33
N LYS A 71 -10.26 -13.34 6.86
CA LYS A 71 -10.48 -14.14 8.06
C LYS A 71 -9.93 -15.56 7.86
N GLY A 72 -9.16 -16.06 8.84
CA GLY A 72 -8.58 -17.41 8.82
C GLY A 72 -7.21 -17.53 8.13
N TRP A 73 -6.66 -16.46 7.57
CA TRP A 73 -5.41 -16.50 6.80
C TRP A 73 -4.15 -16.32 7.68
N VAL A 74 -3.89 -17.31 8.53
CA VAL A 74 -2.79 -17.26 9.52
C VAL A 74 -1.41 -17.20 8.86
N ALA A 75 -1.18 -17.99 7.80
CA ALA A 75 0.12 -18.06 7.12
C ALA A 75 0.51 -16.73 6.42
N GLY A 76 -0.46 -16.00 5.87
CA GLY A 76 -0.22 -14.73 5.18
C GLY A 76 -0.20 -13.50 6.07
N THR A 77 -0.57 -13.62 7.35
CA THR A 77 -0.70 -12.48 8.26
C THR A 77 0.63 -11.73 8.45
N LEU A 78 1.76 -12.44 8.51
CA LEU A 78 3.07 -11.79 8.65
C LEU A 78 3.45 -11.02 7.39
N SER A 79 3.31 -11.65 6.22
CA SER A 79 3.59 -11.01 4.92
C SER A 79 2.75 -9.74 4.74
N TRP A 80 1.46 -9.83 5.07
CA TRP A 80 0.55 -8.69 5.06
C TRP A 80 0.98 -7.55 6.00
N LYS A 81 1.41 -7.87 7.24
CA LYS A 81 1.94 -6.86 8.16
C LYS A 81 3.21 -6.20 7.61
N LEU A 82 4.09 -6.97 6.98
CA LEU A 82 5.32 -6.44 6.39
C LEU A 82 5.01 -5.48 5.24
N SER A 83 4.14 -5.87 4.31
CA SER A 83 3.77 -5.03 3.16
C SER A 83 3.02 -3.77 3.57
N THR A 84 2.07 -3.86 4.49
CA THR A 84 1.32 -2.68 4.99
C THR A 84 2.21 -1.72 5.78
N ASN A 85 3.13 -2.22 6.58
CA ASN A 85 4.13 -1.38 7.27
C ASN A 85 5.07 -0.69 6.29
N LEU A 86 5.49 -1.39 5.23
CA LEU A 86 6.32 -0.79 4.18
C LEU A 86 5.54 0.31 3.42
N TRP A 87 4.27 0.07 3.08
CA TRP A 87 3.41 1.06 2.43
C TRP A 87 3.29 2.35 3.26
N ALA A 88 3.03 2.22 4.57
CA ALA A 88 2.98 3.38 5.47
C ALA A 88 4.29 4.18 5.44
N LYS A 89 5.44 3.50 5.47
CA LYS A 89 6.75 4.17 5.36
C LYS A 89 6.95 4.88 4.03
N ILE A 90 6.52 4.27 2.91
CA ILE A 90 6.59 4.91 1.58
C ILE A 90 5.76 6.19 1.57
N LEU A 91 4.53 6.14 2.08
CA LEU A 91 3.64 7.29 2.16
C LEU A 91 4.24 8.42 3.01
N ASP A 92 4.71 8.09 4.21
CA ASP A 92 5.31 9.06 5.14
C ASP A 92 6.58 9.68 4.56
N THR A 93 7.45 8.86 3.95
CA THR A 93 8.71 9.33 3.36
C THR A 93 8.46 10.21 2.13
N THR A 94 7.51 9.84 1.26
CA THR A 94 7.12 10.65 0.09
C THR A 94 6.54 11.99 0.53
N THR A 95 5.64 11.97 1.52
CA THR A 95 5.04 13.18 2.09
C THR A 95 6.11 14.09 2.66
N TYR A 96 7.04 13.55 3.45
CA TYR A 96 8.15 14.30 4.03
C TYR A 96 9.03 14.94 2.95
N MET A 97 9.47 14.18 1.95
CA MET A 97 10.34 14.68 0.88
C MET A 97 9.69 15.82 0.10
N ARG A 98 8.40 15.68 -0.24
CA ARG A 98 7.65 16.74 -0.93
C ARG A 98 7.45 17.98 -0.06
N GLN A 99 7.27 17.82 1.25
CA GLN A 99 7.23 18.96 2.17
C GLN A 99 8.56 19.72 2.19
N GLN A 100 9.71 19.03 2.14
CA GLN A 100 11.02 19.68 2.05
C GLN A 100 11.21 20.50 0.77
N LEU A 101 10.47 20.16 -0.30
CA LEU A 101 10.42 20.94 -1.54
C LEU A 101 9.39 22.09 -1.52
N GLY A 102 8.68 22.30 -0.42
CA GLY A 102 7.70 23.38 -0.29
C GLY A 102 6.27 23.03 -0.66
N HIS A 103 5.96 21.76 -0.96
CA HIS A 103 4.57 21.34 -1.17
C HIS A 103 3.81 21.34 0.16
N LYS A 104 2.72 22.10 0.27
CA LYS A 104 1.88 22.16 1.48
C LYS A 104 1.33 20.78 1.82
N TYR A 105 1.58 20.31 3.04
CA TYR A 105 1.29 18.92 3.47
C TYR A 105 1.87 17.84 2.52
N GLY A 106 2.93 18.17 1.77
CA GLY A 106 3.55 17.29 0.78
C GLY A 106 2.76 17.20 -0.54
N GLY A 107 1.61 17.87 -0.66
CA GLY A 107 0.71 17.67 -1.79
C GLY A 107 0.21 16.23 -1.91
N VAL A 108 0.20 15.47 -0.80
CA VAL A 108 -0.19 14.06 -0.78
C VAL A 108 -1.56 13.91 -0.13
N TRP A 109 -2.44 13.17 -0.79
CA TRP A 109 -3.78 12.85 -0.32
C TRP A 109 -4.02 11.35 -0.38
N THR A 110 -4.91 10.85 0.48
CA THR A 110 -5.29 9.44 0.47
C THR A 110 -6.78 9.28 0.18
N VAL A 111 -7.14 8.37 -0.72
CA VAL A 111 -8.53 8.06 -1.08
C VAL A 111 -8.98 6.72 -0.47
N ASN A 112 -10.29 6.51 -0.40
CA ASN A 112 -10.83 5.21 -0.01
C ASN A 112 -10.48 4.16 -1.08
N PRO A 113 -9.83 3.03 -0.73
CA PRO A 113 -9.48 1.97 -1.69
C PRO A 113 -10.68 1.14 -2.18
N ALA A 114 -11.89 1.43 -1.70
CA ALA A 114 -13.07 0.68 -2.12
C ALA A 114 -13.26 0.78 -3.64
N TYR A 115 -13.33 -0.38 -4.28
CA TYR A 115 -13.66 -0.56 -5.70
C TYR A 115 -12.71 0.04 -6.75
N THR A 116 -11.69 0.79 -6.34
CA THR A 116 -10.67 1.38 -7.23
C THR A 116 -10.01 0.36 -8.16
N SER A 117 -9.77 -0.87 -7.70
CA SER A 117 -9.15 -1.94 -8.48
C SER A 117 -10.13 -2.90 -9.15
N GLN A 118 -11.43 -2.64 -9.03
CA GLN A 118 -12.49 -3.56 -9.43
C GLN A 118 -13.48 -2.95 -10.42
N ASP A 119 -13.61 -1.63 -10.42
CA ASP A 119 -14.45 -0.88 -11.35
C ASP A 119 -13.62 -0.40 -12.54
N CYS A 120 -14.25 -0.23 -13.69
CA CYS A 120 -13.59 0.24 -14.90
C CYS A 120 -13.46 1.76 -14.87
N HIS A 121 -12.25 2.29 -15.04
CA HIS A 121 -12.06 3.75 -15.13
C HIS A 121 -12.74 4.39 -16.35
N ALA A 122 -13.03 3.62 -17.40
CA ALA A 122 -13.62 4.16 -18.62
C ALA A 122 -15.15 4.30 -18.52
N CYS A 123 -15.83 3.36 -17.86
CA CYS A 123 -17.30 3.34 -17.82
C CYS A 123 -17.92 3.21 -16.42
N GLY A 124 -17.12 3.07 -15.36
CA GLY A 124 -17.59 2.89 -13.98
C GLY A 124 -18.12 1.50 -13.64
N GLU A 125 -18.35 0.64 -14.63
CA GLU A 125 -18.90 -0.70 -14.40
C GLU A 125 -17.88 -1.71 -13.87
N ARG A 126 -18.39 -2.79 -13.28
CA ARG A 126 -17.59 -3.88 -12.71
C ARG A 126 -16.79 -4.62 -13.79
N GLY A 127 -15.48 -4.72 -13.57
CA GLY A 127 -14.60 -5.54 -14.40
C GLY A 127 -14.00 -6.72 -13.65
N ILE A 128 -13.04 -7.37 -14.32
CA ILE A 128 -12.33 -8.53 -13.81
C ILE A 128 -10.82 -8.37 -14.02
N ARG A 129 -10.02 -8.84 -13.06
CA ARG A 129 -8.58 -9.04 -13.30
C ARG A 129 -8.35 -10.32 -14.08
N VAL A 130 -7.42 -10.29 -15.02
CA VAL A 130 -7.09 -11.37 -15.95
C VAL A 130 -5.56 -11.54 -16.01
N GLU A 131 -5.10 -12.73 -16.40
CA GLU A 131 -3.68 -13.08 -16.35
C GLU A 131 -2.83 -12.31 -17.37
N LYS A 132 -3.37 -12.08 -18.57
CA LYS A 132 -2.70 -11.39 -19.68
C LYS A 132 -3.68 -10.57 -20.50
N GLN A 133 -3.18 -9.63 -21.29
CA GLN A 133 -3.99 -8.88 -22.25
C GLN A 133 -4.72 -9.82 -23.22
N GLY A 134 -5.96 -9.49 -23.59
CA GLY A 134 -6.86 -10.29 -24.42
C GLY A 134 -7.53 -11.49 -23.72
N ALA A 135 -7.13 -11.81 -22.49
CA ALA A 135 -7.80 -12.85 -21.71
C ALA A 135 -9.13 -12.34 -21.15
N ARG A 136 -10.15 -13.20 -21.15
CA ARG A 136 -11.50 -12.88 -20.67
C ARG A 136 -11.91 -13.68 -19.42
N THR A 137 -11.00 -14.49 -18.91
CA THR A 137 -11.24 -15.34 -17.74
C THR A 137 -10.70 -14.70 -16.49
N LYS A 138 -11.56 -14.57 -15.47
CA LYS A 138 -11.19 -13.97 -14.18
C LYS A 138 -10.07 -14.76 -13.51
N ARG A 139 -8.97 -14.07 -13.20
CA ARG A 139 -7.86 -14.56 -12.39
C ARG A 139 -7.67 -13.63 -11.19
N PRO A 140 -7.96 -14.08 -9.95
CA PRO A 140 -7.65 -13.29 -8.76
C PRO A 140 -6.17 -12.91 -8.73
N GLY A 141 -5.88 -11.62 -8.59
CA GLY A 141 -4.51 -11.09 -8.61
C GLY A 141 -3.86 -11.03 -10.01
N GLY A 142 -4.63 -11.15 -11.10
CA GLY A 142 -4.10 -10.98 -12.46
C GLY A 142 -3.54 -9.58 -12.72
N GLU A 143 -2.52 -9.48 -13.58
CA GLU A 143 -1.81 -8.22 -13.88
C GLU A 143 -2.64 -7.25 -14.73
N TYR A 144 -3.58 -7.79 -15.52
CA TYR A 144 -4.42 -7.01 -16.44
C TYR A 144 -5.84 -6.90 -15.92
N PHE A 145 -6.56 -5.87 -16.39
CA PHE A 145 -7.97 -5.63 -16.13
C PHE A 145 -8.73 -5.63 -17.45
N TYR A 146 -9.86 -6.35 -17.45
CA TYR A 146 -10.80 -6.40 -18.55
C TYR A 146 -12.18 -5.96 -18.07
N CYS A 147 -12.81 -5.04 -18.80
CA CYS A 147 -14.19 -4.66 -18.58
C CYS A 147 -15.10 -5.36 -19.60
N PRO A 148 -16.06 -6.19 -19.19
CA PRO A 148 -16.99 -6.83 -20.12
C PRO A 148 -18.06 -5.88 -20.69
N HIS A 149 -18.20 -4.66 -20.13
CA HIS A 149 -19.23 -3.70 -20.54
C HIS A 149 -18.79 -2.74 -21.65
N CYS A 150 -17.55 -2.25 -21.58
CA CYS A 150 -16.98 -1.33 -22.58
C CYS A 150 -15.77 -1.92 -23.31
N GLU A 151 -15.45 -3.18 -23.05
CA GLU A 151 -14.33 -3.92 -23.65
C GLU A 151 -12.93 -3.32 -23.41
N SER A 152 -12.82 -2.36 -22.49
CA SER A 152 -11.54 -1.74 -22.16
C SER A 152 -10.57 -2.78 -21.57
N GLU A 153 -9.33 -2.77 -22.06
CA GLU A 153 -8.24 -3.60 -21.55
C GLU A 153 -7.03 -2.74 -21.21
N LEU A 154 -6.52 -2.91 -19.99
CA LEU A 154 -5.34 -2.21 -19.52
C LEU A 154 -4.65 -2.96 -18.38
N HIS A 155 -3.45 -2.53 -18.01
CA HIS A 155 -2.84 -3.01 -16.78
C HIS A 155 -3.72 -2.65 -15.58
N ALA A 156 -3.95 -3.61 -14.69
CA ALA A 156 -4.91 -3.44 -13.60
C ALA A 156 -4.52 -2.32 -12.63
N ASP A 157 -3.22 -2.14 -12.38
CA ASP A 157 -2.74 -1.06 -11.52
C ASP A 157 -2.87 0.32 -12.19
N VAL A 158 -2.84 0.39 -13.53
CA VAL A 158 -3.12 1.63 -14.28
C VAL A 158 -4.61 1.96 -14.20
N ASN A 159 -5.48 0.95 -14.29
CA ASN A 159 -6.93 1.14 -14.09
C ASN A 159 -7.21 1.68 -12.69
N ALA A 160 -6.60 1.07 -11.67
CA ALA A 160 -6.72 1.51 -10.30
C ALA A 160 -6.19 2.94 -10.09
N ALA A 161 -5.03 3.27 -10.64
CA ALA A 161 -4.46 4.61 -10.57
C ALA A 161 -5.39 5.67 -11.19
N ARG A 162 -6.06 5.37 -12.30
CA ARG A 162 -7.04 6.27 -12.92
C ARG A 162 -8.28 6.43 -12.05
N ASN A 163 -8.86 5.34 -11.56
CA ASN A 163 -10.01 5.39 -10.64
C ASN A 163 -9.73 6.20 -9.36
N ILE A 164 -8.52 6.12 -8.82
CA ILE A 164 -8.12 6.90 -7.63
C ILE A 164 -8.27 8.41 -7.87
N ILE A 165 -7.95 8.88 -9.09
CA ILE A 165 -8.09 10.29 -9.49
C ILE A 165 -9.58 10.65 -9.57
N ASP A 166 -10.40 9.78 -10.16
CA ASP A 166 -11.83 10.03 -10.35
C ASP A 166 -12.62 10.02 -9.03
N VAL A 167 -12.26 9.15 -8.08
CA VAL A 167 -12.84 9.15 -6.72
C VAL A 167 -12.57 10.47 -6.02
N TYR A 168 -11.38 11.05 -6.21
CA TYR A 168 -11.11 12.39 -5.69
C TYR A 168 -12.01 13.44 -6.36
N GLN A 169 -12.05 13.47 -7.70
CA GLN A 169 -12.86 14.46 -8.43
C GLN A 169 -14.36 14.36 -8.14
N SER A 170 -14.90 13.16 -7.93
CA SER A 170 -16.29 12.94 -7.55
C SER A 170 -16.59 13.27 -6.08
N SER A 171 -15.62 13.07 -5.18
CA SER A 171 -15.74 13.54 -3.79
C SER A 171 -15.59 15.05 -3.64
N THR A 172 -14.97 15.73 -4.62
CA THR A 172 -15.07 17.18 -4.81
C THR A 172 -16.37 17.53 -5.53
N VAL A 173 -17.51 17.38 -4.86
CA VAL A 173 -18.78 17.90 -5.36
C VAL A 173 -18.64 19.41 -5.58
N ALA A 174 -18.94 19.86 -6.80
CA ALA A 174 -19.15 21.28 -7.10
C ALA A 174 -20.33 21.81 -6.27
N GLY A 175 -20.05 22.62 -5.26
CA GLY A 175 -21.06 23.36 -4.52
C GLY A 175 -21.03 23.19 -3.01
N ARG A 176 -20.20 24.01 -2.34
CA ARG A 176 -20.61 24.77 -1.16
C ARG A 176 -19.92 26.13 -1.20
N THR A 177 -20.57 27.08 -1.88
CA THR A 177 -20.55 28.49 -1.48
C THR A 177 -21.40 28.61 -0.22
N ALA A 178 -20.76 29.01 0.88
CA ALA A 178 -21.30 29.89 1.93
C ALA A 178 -20.10 30.43 2.73
#